data_AF-A0A6B0K3C4-F1
#
_entry.id   AF-A0A6B0K3C4-F1
#
_cell.length_a   1.000
_cell.length_b   1.000
_cell.length_c   1.000
_cell.angle_alpha   90.00
_cell.angle_beta   90.00
_cell.angle_gamma   90.00
#
_symmetry.space_group_name_H-M   'P 1'
#
loop_
_entity.id
_entity.type
_entity.pdbx_description
1 polymer ?
#
loop_
_entity_poly.entity_id
_entity_poly.type
_entity_poly.pdbx_seq_one_letter_code
_entity_poly.pdbx_strand_id
1 'polypeptide(L)'
;MSLRKLMVILLIVPSICFASKWDDLWLTKDQQGMNYYNNGDAKKAAQTFENSNWKGASYYKAGDYQKAYQEFKKDSSAKGLYNQGNSLTQLGEYSKAIDAYKQAIEKRPDFEDAKNNLEIAKELEKQQKQQQNSQNNNKDNKDNKDNKDNKDNKDNKDNKDNKDNKDNKDQQEQNEQNEQANKVDQCQKELNNKETNKLLSMIDDDPGGLLKNKFARDYQRMIGDKREN
;
A
#
# COMPACT_ATOMS: atom_id res chain seq x y z
N MET A 1 -46.05 57.00 -41.02
CA MET A 1 -45.68 56.17 -39.85
C MET A 1 -45.70 54.71 -40.27
N SER A 2 -44.54 54.04 -40.33
CA SER A 2 -44.52 52.57 -40.48
C SER A 2 -43.40 52.02 -39.60
N LEU A 3 -43.78 51.50 -38.44
CA LEU A 3 -42.90 50.78 -37.53
C LEU A 3 -42.54 49.43 -38.18
N ARG A 4 -41.27 49.25 -38.56
CA ARG A 4 -40.72 47.92 -38.84
C ARG A 4 -40.45 47.22 -37.51
N LYS A 5 -41.39 46.38 -37.07
CA LYS A 5 -41.16 45.41 -35.99
C LYS A 5 -40.50 44.14 -36.55
N LEU A 6 -39.32 43.85 -35.98
CA LEU A 6 -38.93 42.58 -35.38
C LEU A 6 -38.88 41.32 -36.27
N MET A 7 -37.71 40.67 -36.33
CA MET A 7 -37.55 39.32 -35.75
C MET A 7 -36.07 38.93 -35.74
N VAL A 8 -35.43 38.97 -34.57
CA VAL A 8 -34.15 38.29 -34.34
C VAL A 8 -34.49 36.85 -33.98
N ILE A 9 -34.31 35.95 -34.94
CA ILE A 9 -34.43 34.50 -34.72
C ILE A 9 -33.15 34.04 -34.02
N LEU A 10 -33.26 33.79 -32.72
CA LEU A 10 -32.20 33.16 -31.92
C LEU A 10 -32.16 31.68 -32.29
N LEU A 11 -31.28 31.31 -33.23
CA LEU A 11 -31.00 29.90 -33.58
C LEU A 11 -30.33 29.22 -32.37
N ILE A 12 -31.11 28.47 -31.60
CA ILE A 12 -30.60 27.52 -30.62
C ILE A 12 -30.01 26.36 -31.43
N VAL A 13 -28.71 26.43 -31.74
CA VAL A 13 -27.99 25.29 -32.33
C VAL A 13 -27.82 24.26 -31.21
N PRO A 14 -28.40 23.06 -31.30
CA PRO A 14 -28.14 22.03 -30.31
C PRO A 14 -26.65 21.71 -30.36
N SER A 15 -25.93 21.97 -29.26
CA SER A 15 -24.55 21.54 -29.13
C SER A 15 -24.54 20.01 -29.19
N ILE A 16 -24.06 19.45 -30.29
CA ILE A 16 -23.84 18.01 -30.40
C ILE A 16 -22.72 17.68 -29.42
N CYS A 17 -23.08 17.20 -28.23
CA CYS A 17 -22.12 16.68 -27.27
C CYS A 17 -21.56 15.36 -27.82
N PHE A 18 -20.43 15.41 -28.52
CA PHE A 18 -19.64 14.24 -28.91
C PHE A 18 -18.90 13.69 -27.68
N ALA A 19 -19.65 13.24 -26.67
CA ALA A 19 -19.08 12.49 -25.55
C ALA A 19 -18.73 11.08 -26.03
N SER A 20 -17.52 10.91 -26.57
CA SER A 20 -16.77 9.64 -26.66
C SER A 20 -17.52 8.40 -27.18
N LYS A 21 -18.51 8.56 -28.08
CA LYS A 21 -19.31 7.43 -28.59
C LYS A 21 -18.61 6.63 -29.69
N TRP A 22 -17.56 7.16 -30.31
CA TRP A 22 -16.85 6.50 -31.41
C TRP A 22 -15.96 5.36 -30.90
N ASP A 23 -15.25 5.52 -29.79
CA ASP A 23 -14.41 4.44 -29.24
C ASP A 23 -15.26 3.26 -28.74
N ASP A 24 -16.44 3.53 -28.18
CA ASP A 24 -17.39 2.51 -27.70
C ASP A 24 -18.04 1.69 -28.82
N LEU A 25 -18.01 2.17 -30.07
CA LEU A 25 -18.54 1.43 -31.23
C LEU A 25 -17.54 0.40 -31.78
N TRP A 26 -16.24 0.57 -31.53
CA TRP A 26 -15.19 -0.23 -32.18
C TRP A 26 -14.23 -0.92 -31.20
N LEU A 27 -14.17 -0.50 -29.93
CA LEU A 27 -13.29 -1.07 -28.90
C LEU A 27 -14.08 -1.54 -27.69
N THR A 28 -13.76 -2.73 -27.18
CA THR A 28 -14.29 -3.19 -25.91
C THR A 28 -13.73 -2.35 -24.75
N LYS A 29 -14.45 -2.27 -23.64
CA LYS A 29 -13.98 -1.58 -22.43
C LYS A 29 -12.62 -2.11 -21.96
N ASP A 30 -12.39 -3.41 -22.08
CA ASP A 30 -11.10 -4.01 -21.79
C ASP A 30 -9.97 -3.53 -22.74
N GLN A 31 -10.24 -3.34 -24.04
CA GLN A 31 -9.25 -2.78 -24.97
C GLN A 31 -8.93 -1.32 -24.66
N GLN A 32 -9.96 -0.52 -24.33
CA GLN A 32 -9.77 0.86 -23.88
C GLN A 32 -8.95 0.91 -22.58
N GLY A 33 -9.27 0.03 -21.62
CA GLY A 33 -8.53 -0.13 -20.37
C GLY A 33 -7.07 -0.47 -20.60
N MET A 34 -6.78 -1.34 -21.57
CA MET A 34 -5.40 -1.67 -21.93
C MET A 34 -4.63 -0.50 -22.53
N ASN A 35 -5.27 0.33 -23.36
CA ASN A 35 -4.64 1.56 -23.84
C ASN A 35 -4.26 2.48 -22.68
N TYR A 36 -5.14 2.66 -21.69
CA TYR A 36 -4.80 3.42 -20.47
C TYR A 36 -3.66 2.78 -19.67
N TYR A 37 -3.67 1.45 -19.53
CA TYR A 37 -2.63 0.71 -18.80
C TYR A 37 -1.25 0.86 -19.43
N ASN A 38 -1.19 0.81 -20.77
CA ASN A 38 0.04 0.97 -21.55
C ASN A 38 0.54 2.42 -21.55
N ASN A 39 -0.38 3.39 -21.53
CA ASN A 39 -0.06 4.81 -21.40
C ASN A 39 0.34 5.21 -19.97
N GLY A 40 0.40 4.26 -19.02
CA GLY A 40 0.80 4.49 -17.64
C GLY A 40 -0.33 4.93 -16.71
N ASP A 41 -1.54 5.15 -17.23
CA ASP A 41 -2.71 5.53 -16.44
C ASP A 41 -3.41 4.30 -15.86
N ALA A 42 -2.75 3.69 -14.86
CA ALA A 42 -3.23 2.48 -14.20
C ALA A 42 -4.59 2.68 -13.50
N LYS A 43 -4.85 3.88 -12.97
CA LYS A 43 -6.11 4.19 -12.28
C LYS A 43 -7.28 4.23 -13.26
N LYS A 44 -7.11 4.90 -14.41
CA LYS A 44 -8.14 4.94 -15.45
C LYS A 44 -8.32 3.57 -16.10
N ALA A 45 -7.23 2.82 -16.29
CA ALA A 45 -7.28 1.44 -16.75
C ALA A 45 -8.17 0.59 -15.82
N ALA A 46 -7.94 0.65 -14.51
CA ALA A 46 -8.75 -0.08 -13.53
C ALA A 46 -10.24 0.32 -13.56
N GLN A 47 -10.55 1.60 -13.78
CA GLN A 47 -11.94 2.04 -13.91
C GLN A 47 -12.61 1.57 -15.20
N THR A 48 -11.81 1.25 -16.23
CA THR A 48 -12.29 0.89 -17.56
C THR A 48 -12.39 -0.63 -17.75
N PHE A 49 -11.49 -1.42 -17.18
CA PHE A 49 -11.53 -2.88 -17.29
C PHE A 49 -12.82 -3.47 -16.70
N GLU A 50 -13.42 -4.41 -17.43
CA GLU A 50 -14.53 -5.25 -16.97
C GLU A 50 -14.00 -6.55 -16.35
N ASN A 51 -12.94 -7.12 -16.93
CA ASN A 51 -12.31 -8.32 -16.38
C ASN A 51 -11.71 -8.04 -14.99
N SER A 52 -12.16 -8.79 -13.98
CA SER A 52 -11.73 -8.56 -12.59
C SER A 52 -10.23 -8.74 -12.36
N ASN A 53 -9.57 -9.68 -13.05
CA ASN A 53 -8.12 -9.87 -12.88
C ASN A 53 -7.33 -8.69 -13.46
N TRP A 54 -7.77 -8.15 -14.59
CA TRP A 54 -7.16 -6.97 -15.24
C TRP A 54 -7.40 -5.69 -14.45
N LYS A 55 -8.63 -5.54 -13.95
CA LYS A 55 -9.01 -4.47 -13.05
C LYS A 55 -8.19 -4.50 -11.75
N GLY A 56 -8.08 -5.67 -11.12
CA GLY A 56 -7.28 -5.89 -9.92
C GLY A 56 -5.80 -5.57 -10.14
N ALA A 57 -5.21 -6.04 -11.24
CA ALA A 57 -3.82 -5.74 -11.57
C ALA A 57 -3.58 -4.24 -11.81
N SER A 58 -4.55 -3.55 -12.41
CA SER A 58 -4.49 -2.11 -12.63
C SER A 58 -4.61 -1.32 -11.33
N TYR A 59 -5.49 -1.74 -10.41
CA TYR A 59 -5.55 -1.15 -9.07
C TYR A 59 -4.26 -1.38 -8.29
N TYR A 60 -3.67 -2.58 -8.38
CA TYR A 60 -2.40 -2.90 -7.73
C TYR A 60 -1.29 -1.97 -8.24
N LYS A 61 -1.16 -1.83 -9.56
CA LYS A 61 -0.19 -0.91 -10.18
C LYS A 61 -0.44 0.55 -9.83
N ALA A 62 -1.69 0.93 -9.58
CA ALA A 62 -2.05 2.27 -9.11
C ALA A 62 -1.82 2.48 -7.59
N GLY A 63 -1.34 1.47 -6.86
CA GLY A 63 -1.15 1.50 -5.41
C GLY A 63 -2.44 1.35 -4.59
N ASP A 64 -3.58 1.09 -5.25
CA ASP A 64 -4.87 0.87 -4.58
C ASP A 64 -5.04 -0.61 -4.23
N TYR A 65 -4.17 -1.09 -3.34
CA TYR A 65 -4.06 -2.51 -2.98
C TYR A 65 -5.35 -3.07 -2.37
N GLN A 66 -6.13 -2.24 -1.69
CA GLN A 66 -7.41 -2.66 -1.13
C GLN A 66 -8.41 -2.99 -2.24
N LYS A 67 -8.55 -2.13 -3.27
CA LYS A 67 -9.41 -2.45 -4.42
C LYS A 67 -8.84 -3.61 -5.24
N ALA A 68 -7.52 -3.68 -5.40
CA ALA A 68 -6.87 -4.81 -6.05
C ALA A 68 -7.27 -6.14 -5.40
N TYR A 69 -7.16 -6.21 -4.06
CA TYR A 69 -7.58 -7.37 -3.28
C TYR A 69 -9.05 -7.72 -3.50
N GLN A 70 -9.97 -6.76 -3.47
CA GLN A 70 -11.40 -7.03 -3.71
C GLN A 70 -11.67 -7.62 -5.10
N GLU A 71 -10.93 -7.17 -6.12
CA GLU A 71 -11.07 -7.71 -7.47
C GLU A 71 -10.46 -9.11 -7.59
N PHE A 72 -9.29 -9.36 -6.98
CA PHE A 72 -8.64 -10.67 -7.00
C PHE A 72 -9.36 -11.73 -6.16
N LYS A 73 -10.13 -11.33 -5.13
CA LYS A 73 -11.00 -12.25 -4.37
C LYS A 73 -12.03 -12.98 -5.24
N LYS A 74 -12.34 -12.46 -6.42
CA LYS A 74 -13.27 -13.07 -7.37
C LYS A 74 -12.65 -14.26 -8.11
N ASP A 75 -11.33 -14.43 -8.04
CA ASP A 75 -10.59 -15.53 -8.65
C ASP A 75 -9.98 -16.43 -7.56
N SER A 76 -10.47 -17.67 -7.47
CA SER A 76 -10.01 -18.69 -6.53
C SER A 76 -8.99 -19.66 -7.13
N SER A 77 -8.48 -19.39 -8.33
CA SER A 77 -7.35 -20.12 -8.92
C SER A 77 -6.07 -19.88 -8.12
N ALA A 78 -5.05 -20.73 -8.36
CA ALA A 78 -3.73 -20.53 -7.75
C ALA A 78 -3.21 -19.11 -7.99
N LYS A 79 -3.41 -18.57 -9.20
CA LYS A 79 -2.98 -17.22 -9.57
C LYS A 79 -3.81 -16.13 -8.88
N GLY A 80 -5.12 -16.29 -8.79
CA GLY A 80 -6.00 -15.36 -8.07
C GLY A 80 -5.58 -15.24 -6.60
N LEU A 81 -5.32 -16.38 -5.95
CA LEU A 81 -4.83 -16.43 -4.58
C LEU A 81 -3.43 -15.81 -4.40
N TYR A 82 -2.52 -16.05 -5.35
CA TYR A 82 -1.21 -15.38 -5.37
C TYR A 82 -1.36 -13.85 -5.46
N ASN A 83 -2.22 -13.35 -6.36
CA ASN A 83 -2.47 -11.93 -6.51
C ASN A 83 -3.17 -11.31 -5.28
N GLN A 84 -4.04 -12.07 -4.60
CA GLN A 84 -4.59 -11.69 -3.30
C GLN A 84 -3.46 -11.57 -2.25
N GLY A 85 -2.55 -12.54 -2.19
CA GLY A 85 -1.37 -12.51 -1.32
C GLY A 85 -0.48 -11.28 -1.55
N ASN A 86 -0.18 -10.95 -2.81
CA ASN A 86 0.60 -9.75 -3.13
C ASN A 86 -0.09 -8.48 -2.62
N SER A 87 -1.40 -8.35 -2.87
CA SER A 87 -2.18 -7.18 -2.43
C SER A 87 -2.23 -7.07 -0.90
N LEU A 88 -2.43 -8.19 -0.20
CA LEU A 88 -2.43 -8.25 1.27
C LEU A 88 -1.05 -7.92 1.86
N THR A 89 0.03 -8.34 1.19
CA THR A 89 1.39 -8.03 1.63
C THR A 89 1.65 -6.52 1.58
N GLN A 90 1.24 -5.86 0.49
CA GLN A 90 1.36 -4.40 0.38
C GLN A 90 0.46 -3.63 1.37
N LEU A 91 -0.65 -4.23 1.80
CA LEU A 91 -1.51 -3.68 2.86
C LEU A 91 -0.94 -3.86 4.28
N GLY A 92 0.19 -4.56 4.44
CA GLY A 92 0.75 -4.90 5.76
C GLY A 92 0.00 -6.02 6.49
N GLU A 93 -0.94 -6.68 5.79
CA GLU A 93 -1.78 -7.77 6.30
C GLU A 93 -1.06 -9.12 6.12
N TYR A 94 0.18 -9.21 6.62
CA TYR A 94 1.12 -10.28 6.31
C TYR A 94 0.60 -11.67 6.66
N SER A 95 -0.11 -11.81 7.78
CA SER A 95 -0.70 -13.08 8.21
C SER A 95 -1.72 -13.61 7.19
N LYS A 96 -2.59 -12.73 6.68
CA LYS A 96 -3.57 -13.08 5.64
C LYS A 96 -2.86 -13.36 4.31
N ALA A 97 -1.79 -12.64 4.00
CA ALA A 97 -1.00 -12.86 2.79
C ALA A 97 -0.36 -14.26 2.78
N ILE A 98 0.22 -14.67 3.90
CA ILE A 98 0.79 -16.01 4.12
C ILE A 98 -0.24 -17.10 3.82
N ASP A 99 -1.47 -16.95 4.31
CA ASP A 99 -2.54 -17.92 4.06
C ASP A 99 -2.97 -17.96 2.60
N ALA A 100 -3.02 -16.81 1.92
CA ALA A 100 -3.32 -16.75 0.50
C ALA A 100 -2.24 -17.44 -0.34
N TYR A 101 -0.96 -17.22 -0.05
CA TYR A 101 0.14 -17.89 -0.75
C TYR A 101 0.15 -19.40 -0.51
N LYS A 102 -0.11 -19.86 0.72
CA LYS A 102 -0.23 -21.29 1.02
C LYS A 102 -1.32 -21.95 0.19
N GLN A 103 -2.50 -21.33 0.09
CA GLN A 103 -3.59 -21.83 -0.75
C GLN A 103 -3.23 -21.82 -2.25
N ALA A 104 -2.46 -20.82 -2.69
CA ALA A 104 -1.95 -20.78 -4.07
C ALA A 104 -1.02 -21.96 -4.37
N ILE A 105 -0.09 -22.27 -3.45
CA ILE A 105 0.86 -23.38 -3.54
C ILE A 105 0.15 -24.73 -3.46
N GLU A 106 -0.89 -24.85 -2.62
CA GLU A 106 -1.70 -26.07 -2.55
C GLU A 106 -2.37 -26.38 -3.90
N LYS A 107 -2.88 -25.36 -4.60
CA LYS A 107 -3.47 -25.52 -5.93
C LYS A 107 -2.43 -25.73 -7.02
N ARG A 108 -1.22 -25.19 -6.84
CA ARG A 108 -0.13 -25.28 -7.81
C ARG A 108 1.21 -25.46 -7.08
N PRO A 109 1.64 -26.71 -6.81
CA PRO A 109 2.85 -26.98 -6.03
C PRO A 109 4.16 -26.48 -6.66
N ASP A 110 4.18 -26.31 -7.98
CA ASP A 110 5.29 -25.76 -8.76
C ASP A 110 5.25 -24.22 -8.90
N PHE A 111 4.38 -23.52 -8.15
CA PHE A 111 4.26 -22.06 -8.17
C PHE A 111 5.41 -21.39 -7.40
N GLU A 112 6.57 -21.29 -8.02
CA GLU A 112 7.78 -20.79 -7.38
C GLU A 112 7.66 -19.33 -6.90
N ASP A 113 7.02 -18.45 -7.67
CA ASP A 113 6.80 -17.05 -7.24
C ASP A 113 5.97 -16.98 -5.94
N ALA A 114 4.98 -17.86 -5.78
CA ALA A 114 4.16 -17.90 -4.56
C ALA A 114 4.96 -18.41 -3.35
N LYS A 115 5.93 -19.32 -3.55
CA LYS A 115 6.84 -19.77 -2.49
C LYS A 115 7.79 -18.65 -2.08
N ASN A 116 8.38 -17.95 -3.05
CA ASN A 116 9.29 -16.83 -2.78
C ASN A 116 8.56 -15.72 -2.01
N ASN A 117 7.36 -15.33 -2.45
CA ASN A 117 6.58 -14.30 -1.77
C ASN A 117 6.04 -14.74 -0.40
N LEU A 118 5.79 -16.03 -0.20
CA LEU A 118 5.46 -16.59 1.11
C LEU A 118 6.60 -16.36 2.11
N GLU A 119 7.85 -16.63 1.72
CA GLU A 119 9.01 -16.41 2.59
C GLU A 119 9.21 -14.91 2.90
N ILE A 120 9.04 -14.04 1.90
CA ILE A 120 9.07 -12.58 2.11
C ILE A 120 7.97 -12.16 3.11
N ALA A 121 6.74 -12.63 2.93
CA ALA A 121 5.63 -12.29 3.82
C ALA A 121 5.84 -12.77 5.26
N LYS A 122 6.45 -13.95 5.46
CA LYS A 122 6.84 -14.44 6.80
C LYS A 122 7.88 -13.54 7.46
N GLU A 123 8.89 -13.11 6.71
CA GLU A 123 9.91 -12.21 7.23
C GLU A 123 9.32 -10.84 7.60
N LEU A 124 8.44 -10.30 6.74
CA LEU A 124 7.69 -9.08 7.03
C LEU A 124 6.80 -9.20 8.28
N GLU A 125 6.09 -10.32 8.46
CA GLU A 125 5.29 -10.57 9.66
C GLU A 125 6.15 -10.62 10.93
N LYS A 126 7.33 -11.25 10.84
CA LYS A 126 8.28 -11.33 11.95
C LYS A 126 8.83 -9.95 12.32
N GLN A 127 9.20 -9.13 11.33
CA GLN A 127 9.66 -7.75 11.55
C GLN A 127 8.56 -6.90 12.19
N GLN A 128 7.32 -7.02 11.72
CA GLN A 128 6.17 -6.31 12.29
C GLN A 128 5.95 -6.66 13.77
N LYS A 129 6.06 -7.94 14.14
CA LYS A 129 5.95 -8.41 15.53
C LYS A 129 7.09 -7.89 16.41
N GLN A 130 8.31 -7.85 15.89
CA GLN A 130 9.48 -7.31 16.62
C GLN A 130 9.30 -5.82 16.94
N GLN A 131 8.80 -5.03 15.99
CA GLN A 131 8.54 -3.60 16.19
C GLN A 131 7.48 -3.34 17.28
N GLN A 132 6.43 -4.17 17.35
CA GLN A 132 5.40 -4.06 18.38
C GLN A 132 5.94 -4.34 19.79
N ASN A 133 6.83 -5.31 19.94
CA ASN A 133 7.44 -5.65 21.23
C ASN A 133 8.39 -4.56 21.73
N SER A 134 9.17 -3.92 20.86
CA SER A 134 10.06 -2.81 21.23
C SER A 134 9.30 -1.56 21.70
N GLN A 135 8.07 -1.33 21.23
CA GLN A 135 7.26 -0.20 21.68
C GLN A 135 6.62 -0.42 23.07
N ASN A 136 6.37 -1.67 23.47
CA ASN A 136 5.75 -1.96 24.76
C ASN A 136 6.72 -1.82 25.94
N ASN A 137 8.00 -2.17 25.75
CA ASN A 137 9.02 -2.05 26.80
C ASN A 137 9.35 -0.59 27.19
N ASN A 138 8.92 0.40 26.42
CA ASN A 138 9.19 1.82 26.69
C ASN A 138 8.02 2.55 27.38
N LYS A 139 6.87 1.88 27.59
CA LYS A 139 5.76 2.42 28.40
C LYS A 139 5.88 2.09 29.88
N ASP A 140 6.43 0.93 30.23
CA ASP A 140 6.55 0.51 31.63
C ASP A 140 7.61 1.30 32.43
N ASN A 141 8.49 2.05 31.76
CA ASN A 141 9.51 2.86 32.41
C ASN A 141 9.08 4.31 32.70
N LYS A 142 7.83 4.68 32.36
CA LYS A 142 7.30 6.04 32.62
C LYS A 142 6.40 6.13 33.85
N ASP A 143 5.90 5.01 34.37
CA ASP A 143 4.97 4.99 35.51
C ASP A 143 5.67 4.77 36.87
N ASN A 144 7.00 4.65 36.91
CA ASN A 144 7.75 4.40 38.15
C ASN A 144 8.46 5.65 38.72
N LYS A 145 7.97 6.86 38.40
CA LYS A 145 8.56 8.12 38.90
C LYS A 145 7.64 9.01 39.75
N ASP A 146 6.46 8.52 40.16
CA ASP A 146 5.50 9.30 40.97
C ASP A 146 5.14 8.63 42.31
N ASN A 147 6.08 7.95 42.98
CA ASN A 147 5.80 7.50 44.34
C ASN A 147 7.02 7.55 45.27
N LYS A 148 7.49 8.77 45.55
CA LYS A 148 8.36 9.00 46.70
C LYS A 148 8.26 10.42 47.25
N ASP A 149 7.06 10.89 47.60
CA ASP A 149 6.89 12.03 48.50
C ASP A 149 5.54 11.96 49.23
N ASN A 150 5.52 11.25 50.37
CA ASN A 150 5.01 11.80 51.63
C ASN A 150 5.10 10.79 52.78
N LYS A 151 6.02 11.04 53.71
CA LYS A 151 5.78 10.73 55.12
C LYS A 151 6.67 11.60 56.01
N ASP A 152 6.01 12.53 56.70
CA ASP A 152 6.28 13.04 58.04
C ASP A 152 7.71 12.95 58.57
N ASN A 153 8.35 14.11 58.84
CA ASN A 153 8.58 14.50 60.23
C ASN A 153 8.98 15.96 60.39
N LYS A 154 8.28 16.63 61.30
CA LYS A 154 8.64 17.90 61.93
C LYS A 154 9.62 17.58 63.07
N ASP A 155 10.71 18.34 63.15
CA ASP A 155 11.36 18.83 64.39
C ASP A 155 12.90 18.77 64.36
N ASN A 156 13.45 19.98 64.28
CA ASN A 156 14.51 20.58 65.12
C ASN A 156 15.99 20.09 65.08
N LYS A 157 16.85 21.14 65.11
CA LYS A 157 18.25 21.26 65.59
C LYS A 157 19.45 20.90 64.70
N ASP A 158 20.14 21.99 64.33
CA ASP A 158 21.57 22.28 64.45
C ASP A 158 22.62 21.17 64.24
N ASN A 159 23.45 21.44 63.22
CA ASN A 159 24.93 21.49 63.22
C ASN A 159 25.65 20.51 62.25
N LYS A 160 26.46 21.14 61.37
CA LYS A 160 27.67 20.64 60.67
C LYS A 160 27.66 19.23 60.05
N ASP A 161 27.76 19.17 58.71
CA ASP A 161 29.03 18.85 58.03
C ASP A 161 28.89 18.83 56.49
N ASN A 162 29.70 19.66 55.85
CA ASN A 162 30.43 19.45 54.60
C ASN A 162 29.98 18.31 53.63
N LYS A 163 29.24 18.65 52.56
CA LYS A 163 29.44 18.21 51.15
C LYS A 163 28.19 18.47 50.30
N ASP A 164 28.09 19.62 49.65
CA ASP A 164 27.10 19.84 48.60
C ASP A 164 27.75 20.46 47.37
N ASN A 165 28.22 19.58 46.48
CA ASN A 165 28.28 19.89 45.05
C ASN A 165 28.37 18.58 44.25
N LYS A 166 27.30 17.77 44.27
CA LYS A 166 27.27 16.53 43.47
C LYS A 166 25.92 16.11 42.91
N ASP A 167 24.85 16.88 43.11
CA ASP A 167 23.51 16.46 42.67
C ASP A 167 23.05 17.07 41.33
N ASN A 168 23.85 17.95 40.72
CA ASN A 168 23.52 18.61 39.45
C ASN A 168 24.16 17.94 38.21
N LYS A 169 24.96 16.89 38.40
CA LYS A 169 25.62 16.14 37.29
C LYS A 169 24.82 14.92 36.84
N ASP A 170 24.07 14.29 37.74
CA ASP A 170 23.32 13.06 37.45
C ASP A 170 22.03 13.32 36.65
N GLN A 171 21.45 14.53 36.71
CA GLN A 171 20.30 14.92 35.87
C GLN A 171 20.69 15.27 34.42
N GLN A 172 21.94 15.69 34.16
CA GLN A 172 22.43 15.96 32.82
C GLN A 172 22.85 14.68 32.09
N GLU A 173 23.50 13.73 32.78
CA GLU A 173 23.86 12.42 32.21
C GLU A 173 22.62 11.54 31.90
N GLN A 174 21.55 11.62 32.71
CA GLN A 174 20.29 10.93 32.41
C GLN A 174 19.54 11.50 31.19
N ASN A 175 19.61 12.82 30.95
CA ASN A 175 18.98 13.43 29.78
C ASN A 175 19.75 13.13 28.47
N GLU A 176 21.09 13.07 28.53
CA GLU A 176 21.92 12.69 27.38
C GLU A 176 21.77 11.19 27.03
N GLN A 177 21.64 10.31 28.04
CA GLN A 177 21.34 8.89 27.84
C GLN A 177 19.93 8.67 27.26
N ASN A 178 18.93 9.47 27.65
CA ASN A 178 17.58 9.40 27.09
C ASN A 178 17.51 9.93 25.65
N GLU A 179 18.30 10.94 25.30
CA GLU A 179 18.43 11.41 23.91
C GLU A 179 19.20 10.42 23.03
N GLN A 180 20.25 9.79 23.56
CA GLN A 180 20.98 8.73 22.84
C GLN A 180 20.13 7.48 22.64
N ALA A 181 19.38 7.04 23.65
CA ALA A 181 18.44 5.92 23.53
C ALA A 181 17.33 6.21 22.50
N ASN A 182 16.77 7.42 22.49
CA ASN A 182 15.79 7.83 21.48
C ASN A 182 16.38 7.89 20.06
N LYS A 183 17.63 8.37 19.90
CA LYS A 183 18.32 8.39 18.60
C LYS A 183 18.64 6.97 18.10
N VAL A 184 19.04 6.06 19.00
CA VAL A 184 19.29 4.64 18.65
C VAL A 184 17.98 3.97 18.26
N ASP A 185 16.89 4.19 18.99
CA ASP A 185 15.55 3.68 18.64
C ASP A 185 15.05 4.21 17.28
N GLN A 186 15.28 5.49 16.99
CA GLN A 186 14.94 6.08 15.69
C GLN A 186 15.78 5.48 14.56
N CYS A 187 17.10 5.35 14.76
CA CYS A 187 18.00 4.74 13.78
C CYS A 187 17.63 3.26 13.50
N GLN A 188 17.28 2.50 14.55
CA GLN A 188 16.82 1.12 14.42
C GLN A 188 15.51 1.03 13.64
N LYS A 189 14.55 1.94 13.90
CA LYS A 189 13.29 2.02 13.14
C LYS A 189 13.52 2.39 11.67
N GLU A 190 14.43 3.32 11.39
CA GLU A 190 14.78 3.69 10.02
C GLU A 190 15.43 2.54 9.24
N LEU A 191 16.34 1.79 9.88
CA LEU A 191 16.95 0.59 9.31
C LEU A 191 15.89 -0.48 9.02
N ASN A 192 15.01 -0.77 9.98
CA ASN A 192 13.95 -1.75 9.81
C ASN A 192 12.97 -1.34 8.70
N ASN A 193 12.60 -0.05 8.62
CA ASN A 193 11.75 0.47 7.55
C ASN A 193 12.42 0.34 6.18
N LYS A 194 13.73 0.58 6.10
CA LYS A 194 14.50 0.41 4.86
C LYS A 194 14.53 -1.06 4.43
N GLU A 195 14.69 -1.99 5.37
CA GLU A 195 14.65 -3.43 5.10
C GLU A 195 13.25 -3.89 4.68
N THR A 196 12.20 -3.44 5.35
CA THR A 196 10.80 -3.70 4.96
C THR A 196 10.53 -3.20 3.54
N ASN A 197 10.89 -1.95 3.21
CA ASN A 197 10.71 -1.41 1.86
C ASN A 197 11.50 -2.20 0.81
N LYS A 198 12.70 -2.66 1.17
CA LYS A 198 13.51 -3.52 0.30
C LYS A 198 12.82 -4.86 0.05
N LEU A 199 12.28 -5.50 1.09
CA LEU A 199 11.54 -6.76 0.96
C LEU A 199 10.26 -6.59 0.14
N LEU A 200 9.50 -5.52 0.36
CA LEU A 200 8.31 -5.20 -0.43
C LEU A 200 8.64 -5.01 -1.92
N SER A 201 9.79 -4.39 -2.24
CA SER A 201 10.25 -4.23 -3.63
C SER A 201 10.68 -5.52 -4.32
N MET A 202 10.86 -6.62 -3.57
CA MET A 202 11.18 -7.93 -4.13
C MET A 202 9.94 -8.70 -4.59
N ILE A 203 8.75 -8.29 -4.13
CA ILE A 203 7.48 -8.88 -4.58
C ILE A 203 7.20 -8.34 -5.97
N ASP A 204 7.18 -9.21 -6.98
CA ASP A 204 6.94 -8.81 -8.37
C ASP A 204 5.67 -7.97 -8.50
N ASP A 205 5.84 -6.76 -9.02
CA ASP A 205 4.83 -5.71 -9.09
C ASP A 205 3.84 -5.87 -10.24
N ASP A 206 4.00 -6.88 -11.12
CA ASP A 206 3.11 -7.10 -12.26
C ASP A 206 2.21 -8.34 -12.08
N PRO A 207 1.20 -8.32 -11.17
CA PRO A 207 0.10 -9.30 -11.21
C PRO A 207 -0.63 -9.29 -12.57
N GLY A 208 -0.37 -8.24 -13.35
CA GLY A 208 -0.75 -8.02 -14.74
C GLY A 208 0.17 -8.62 -15.79
N GLY A 209 1.17 -9.46 -15.48
CA GLY A 209 2.01 -10.09 -16.53
C GLY A 209 1.21 -10.82 -17.63
N LEU A 210 -0.02 -11.26 -17.32
CA LEU A 210 -0.97 -11.81 -18.30
C LEU A 210 -1.71 -10.76 -19.14
N LEU A 211 -1.86 -9.53 -18.67
CA LEU A 211 -2.43 -8.42 -19.44
C LEU A 211 -1.65 -8.29 -20.76
N LYS A 212 -0.33 -8.10 -20.70
CA LYS A 212 0.49 -7.91 -21.90
C LYS A 212 0.39 -9.10 -22.85
N ASN A 213 0.52 -10.32 -22.34
CA ASN A 213 0.56 -11.52 -23.18
C ASN A 213 -0.78 -11.86 -23.83
N LYS A 214 -1.90 -11.75 -23.10
CA LYS A 214 -3.23 -12.03 -23.67
C LYS A 214 -3.60 -11.00 -24.73
N PHE A 215 -3.39 -9.71 -24.47
CA PHE A 215 -3.69 -8.68 -25.45
C PHE A 215 -2.75 -8.70 -26.65
N ALA A 216 -1.47 -9.03 -26.47
CA ALA A 216 -0.57 -9.25 -27.60
C ALA A 216 -1.13 -10.33 -28.53
N ARG A 217 -1.59 -11.45 -27.98
CA ARG A 217 -2.20 -12.53 -28.77
C ARG A 217 -3.53 -12.11 -29.41
N ASP A 218 -4.42 -11.47 -28.66
CA ASP A 218 -5.74 -11.06 -29.15
C ASP A 218 -5.61 -9.97 -30.24
N TYR A 219 -4.63 -9.06 -30.12
CA TYR A 219 -4.29 -8.07 -31.14
C TYR A 219 -3.73 -8.70 -32.42
N GLN A 220 -2.80 -9.66 -32.28
CA GLN A 220 -2.26 -10.40 -33.43
C GLN A 220 -3.35 -11.15 -34.21
N ARG A 221 -4.34 -11.72 -33.50
CA ARG A 221 -5.49 -12.37 -34.13
C ARG A 221 -6.36 -11.38 -34.93
N MET A 222 -6.70 -10.23 -34.35
CA MET A 222 -7.49 -9.20 -35.05
C MET A 222 -6.81 -8.65 -36.31
N ILE A 223 -5.48 -8.60 -36.35
CA ILE A 223 -4.73 -8.17 -37.54
C ILE A 223 -4.51 -9.30 -38.54
N GLY A 224 -4.44 -10.55 -38.08
CA GLY A 224 -4.43 -11.74 -38.95
C GLY A 224 -5.70 -11.82 -39.80
N ASP A 225 -6.86 -11.73 -39.18
CA ASP A 225 -8.17 -11.85 -39.84
C ASP A 225 -8.46 -10.70 -40.84
N LYS A 226 -7.80 -9.55 -40.69
CA LYS A 226 -7.92 -8.40 -41.61
C LYS A 226 -7.01 -8.48 -42.84
N ARG A 227 -6.07 -9.43 -42.90
CA ARG A 227 -5.15 -9.60 -44.05
C ARG A 227 -5.58 -10.72 -45.00
N GLU A 228 -6.58 -11.51 -44.62
CA GLU A 228 -7.11 -12.64 -45.40
C GLU A 228 -8.48 -12.35 -46.05
N ASN A 229 -8.98 -11.12 -45.93
CA ASN A 229 -10.19 -10.63 -46.62
C ASN A 229 -9.84 -9.41 -47.47
#